data_AF-A0A5E7FII3-F1
#
_entry.id   AF-A0A5E7FII3-F1
#
_cell.length_a   1.000
_cell.length_b   1.000
_cell.length_c   1.000
_cell.angle_alpha   90.00
_cell.angle_beta   90.00
_cell.angle_gamma   90.00
#
_symmetry.space_group_name_H-M   'P 1'
#
loop_
_entity.id
_entity.type
_entity.pdbx_description
1 polymer ?
#
loop_
_entity_poly.entity_id
_entity_poly.type
_entity_poly.pdbx_seq_one_letter_code
_entity_poly.pdbx_strand_id
1 'polypeptide(L)' 'MKYNRQLMQAIMWDRINIAEVVGVQVISLDDAPRGYHEFDAGVPKKFVMDPHKLFSAA' A
#
# COMPACT_ATOMS: atom_id res chain seq x y z
N MET A 1 -8.03 4.14 17.19
CA MET A 1 -6.75 3.41 17.04
C MET A 1 -6.61 2.32 18.12
N LYS A 2 -7.54 1.35 18.20
CA LYS A 2 -7.54 0.35 19.28
C LYS A 2 -6.46 -0.74 19.08
N TYR A 3 -6.15 -1.08 17.82
CA TYR A 3 -5.30 -2.24 17.48
C TYR A 3 -3.97 -1.86 16.81
N ASN A 4 -3.83 -0.63 16.32
CA ASN A 4 -2.70 -0.22 15.47
C ASN A 4 -1.34 -0.42 16.14
N ARG A 5 -1.20 -0.14 17.45
CA ARG A 5 0.07 -0.34 18.18
C ARG A 5 0.50 -1.80 18.21
N GLN A 6 -0.45 -2.71 18.43
CA GLN A 6 -0.19 -4.16 18.49
C GLN A 6 0.13 -4.70 17.08
N LEU A 7 -0.61 -4.25 16.06
CA LEU A 7 -0.37 -4.62 14.67
C LEU A 7 0.97 -4.09 14.15
N MET A 8 1.34 -2.86 14.50
CA MET A 8 2.66 -2.29 14.17
C MET A 8 3.80 -3.12 14.76
N GLN A 9 3.67 -3.57 16.02
CA GLN A 9 4.65 -4.47 16.63
C GLN A 9 4.73 -5.80 15.88
N ALA A 10 3.59 -6.36 15.45
CA ALA A 10 3.61 -7.57 14.64
C ALA A 10 4.38 -7.38 13.30
N ILE A 11 4.26 -6.22 12.67
CA ILE A 11 5.03 -5.89 11.45
C ILE A 11 6.53 -5.78 11.77
N MET A 12 6.92 -5.03 12.81
CA MET A 12 8.33 -4.79 13.14
C MET A 12 9.08 -6.05 13.64
N TRP A 13 8.35 -7.02 14.18
CA TRP A 13 8.89 -8.32 14.62
C TRP A 13 8.72 -9.43 13.57
N ASP A 14 8.51 -9.06 12.30
CA ASP A 14 8.36 -9.98 11.16
C ASP A 14 7.29 -11.09 11.37
N ARG A 15 6.26 -10.78 12.17
CA ARG A 15 5.15 -11.72 12.45
C ARG A 15 4.09 -11.73 11.35
N ILE A 16 4.13 -10.76 10.43
CA ILE A 16 3.19 -10.63 9.30
C ILE A 16 3.82 -9.83 8.16
N ASN A 17 3.77 -10.36 6.93
CA ASN A 17 4.13 -9.62 5.72
C ASN A 17 2.89 -9.01 5.05
N ILE A 18 2.34 -7.96 5.64
CA ILE A 18 1.03 -7.43 5.21
C ILE A 18 1.06 -6.82 3.80
N ALA A 19 2.18 -6.20 3.39
CA ALA A 19 2.30 -5.53 2.10
C ALA A 19 2.23 -6.53 0.93
N GLU A 20 2.86 -7.69 1.09
CA GLU A 20 2.77 -8.79 0.12
C GLU A 20 1.35 -9.39 0.09
N VAL A 21 0.78 -9.69 1.26
CA VAL A 21 -0.54 -10.33 1.39
C VAL A 21 -1.65 -9.54 0.67
N VAL A 22 -1.61 -8.22 0.72
CA VAL A 22 -2.61 -7.35 0.08
C VAL A 22 -2.21 -6.87 -1.32
N GLY A 23 -1.06 -7.32 -1.85
CA GLY A 23 -0.56 -6.92 -3.16
C GLY A 23 -0.32 -5.41 -3.28
N VAL A 24 0.49 -4.83 -2.39
CA VAL A 24 0.79 -3.39 -2.44
C VAL A 24 1.47 -3.02 -3.76
N GLN A 25 0.90 -2.03 -4.45
CA GLN A 25 1.52 -1.38 -5.60
C GLN A 25 1.67 0.12 -5.31
N VAL A 26 2.91 0.61 -5.36
CA VAL A 26 3.19 2.04 -5.21
C VAL A 26 2.91 2.76 -6.52
N ILE A 27 2.22 3.89 -6.46
CA ILE A 27 1.89 4.75 -7.61
C ILE A 27 2.22 6.21 -7.31
N SER A 28 2.48 6.98 -8.36
CA SER A 28 2.60 8.44 -8.27
C SER A 28 1.23 9.10 -8.03
N LEU A 29 1.24 10.40 -7.71
CA LEU A 29 -0.01 11.17 -7.64
C LEU A 29 -0.70 11.27 -9.00
N ASP A 30 0.06 11.40 -10.09
CA ASP A 30 -0.46 11.50 -11.46
C ASP A 30 -1.12 10.19 -11.93
N ASP A 31 -0.67 9.05 -11.40
CA ASP A 31 -1.24 7.73 -11.66
C ASP A 31 -2.52 7.42 -10.87
N ALA A 32 -2.91 8.28 -9.93
CA ALA A 32 -4.07 8.05 -9.07
C ALA A 32 -5.35 7.73 -9.86
N PRO A 33 -5.74 8.48 -10.93
CA PRO A 33 -6.95 8.17 -11.69
C PRO A 33 -6.93 6.76 -12.29
N ARG A 34 -5.79 6.35 -12.86
CA ARG A 34 -5.59 5.00 -13.40
C ARG A 34 -5.71 3.95 -12.31
N GLY A 35 -5.10 4.17 -11.15
CA GLY A 35 -5.21 3.29 -9.98
C GLY A 35 -6.66 3.08 -9.52
N TYR A 36 -7.48 4.15 -9.51
CA TYR A 36 -8.90 4.03 -9.22
C TYR A 36 -9.65 3.18 -10.25
N HIS A 37 -9.40 3.39 -11.55
CA HIS A 37 -10.03 2.60 -12.61
C HIS A 37 -9.65 1.10 -12.53
N GLU A 38 -8.38 0.79 -12.31
CA GLU A 38 -7.93 -0.61 -12.16
C GLU A 38 -8.55 -1.25 -10.90
N PHE A 39 -8.59 -0.52 -9.78
CA PHE A 39 -9.18 -1.02 -8.54
C PHE A 39 -10.69 -1.27 -8.68
N ASP A 40 -11.42 -0.38 -9.36
CA ASP A 40 -12.83 -0.55 -9.69
C ASP A 40 -13.07 -1.75 -10.62
N ALA A 41 -12.14 -2.02 -11.54
CA ALA A 41 -12.15 -3.21 -12.39
C ALA A 41 -11.85 -4.53 -11.62
N GLY A 42 -11.57 -4.45 -10.31
CA GLY A 42 -11.41 -5.62 -9.44
C GLY A 42 -10.01 -6.23 -9.42
N VAL A 43 -8.97 -5.48 -9.79
CA VAL A 43 -7.59 -5.99 -9.65
C VAL A 43 -7.27 -6.27 -8.18
N PRO A 44 -6.58 -7.38 -7.86
CA PRO A 44 -6.24 -7.75 -6.48
C PRO A 44 -4.99 -6.99 -6.00
N LYS A 45 -5.06 -5.65 -5.99
CA LYS A 45 -3.93 -4.79 -5.61
C LYS A 45 -4.36 -3.71 -4.62
N LYS A 46 -3.46 -3.40 -3.70
CA LYS A 46 -3.59 -2.24 -2.81
C LYS A 46 -2.70 -1.11 -3.31
N PHE A 47 -3.31 -0.14 -4.00
CA PHE A 47 -2.58 1.05 -4.42
C PHE A 47 -2.21 1.94 -3.24
N VAL A 48 -0.93 2.32 -3.16
CA VAL A 48 -0.38 3.25 -2.17
C VAL A 48 0.27 4.40 -2.93
N MET A 49 -0.15 5.63 -2.64
CA MET A 49 0.35 6.81 -3.33
C MET A 49 1.61 7.33 -2.63
N ASP A 50 2.69 7.54 -3.38
CA ASP A 50 3.88 8.30 -2.96
C ASP A 50 3.91 9.64 -3.70
N PRO A 51 3.23 10.68 -3.20
CA PRO A 51 3.01 11.92 -3.93
C PRO A 51 4.29 12.76 -4.11
N HIS A 52 5.33 12.49 -3.31
CA HIS A 52 6.57 13.26 -3.29
C HIS A 52 7.81 12.41 -3.59
N LYS A 53 7.64 11.16 -4.01
CA LYS A 53 8.73 10.22 -4.32
C LYS A 53 9.70 10.05 -3.14
N LEU A 54 9.17 9.95 -1.92
CA LEU A 54 9.97 9.88 -0.69
C LEU A 54 10.66 8.51 -0.53
N PHE A 55 10.06 7.45 -1.06
CA PHE A 55 10.54 6.08 -0.85
C PHE A 55 10.40 5.19 -2.09
N SER A 56 9.58 5.57 -3.06
CA SER A 56 9.65 5.02 -4.40
C SER A 56 10.55 5.90 -5.27
N ALA A 57 11.73 5.39 -5.62
CA ALA A 57 12.58 6.05 -6.60
C ALA A 57 11.86 6.06 -7.96
N ALA A 58 12.00 7.18 -8.68
CA ALA A 58 11.39 7.40 -10.00
C ALA A 58 11.82 6.35 -11.03
#